data_AF-A0A9X3PIP9-F1
#
_entry.id   AF-A0A9X3PIP9-F1
#
_cell.length_a   1.000
_cell.length_b   1.000
_cell.length_c   1.000
_cell.angle_alpha   90.00
_cell.angle_beta   90.00
_cell.angle_gamma   90.00
#
_symmetry.space_group_name_H-M   'P 1'
#
loop_
_entity.id
_entity.type
_entity.pdbx_description
1 polymer ?
#
loop_
_entity_poly.entity_id
_entity_poly.type
_entity_poly.pdbx_seq_one_letter_code
_entity_poly.pdbx_strand_id
1 'polypeptide(L)'
;MTRLANARLKRRPFLKGAAVTGGLALAGLGGAALIEMRKAEAQTIGTHPGMLHTQADFDYIAAKIAVGAEPWKSGWDKLMANSHSQPGWVPRPVETVIRGGTGQNYSLLYQDIAAAYQNALNWRISGNTASRDTAVEICNAWSGMLVEVTGNADRFLAAGIYGYEFANAAELLRGAPGFDLARFQNMLVDHFYPLSDDFLRNHNGACITNYWANWDLCNIAGILATGILCDDDAMIDQAVDYFWNGAGNGSIENAIPFVYDDRGLAQWQESGRDQAHTMMGVGLMASIMEMAWNQGIDLYAANDNAFAKAAEYTARYNTGNNDVPFTTYSWGTGQSCAYAEQTVISDGARGGARPVWAMIYHHYWSRRGIPMPNTAAIMAQVAPEGGGGDYGTTSGGFDALGFGTLLYTRDRAAVAANRIQSYNHQTRYVRHKNFNVLLEANVSPAEDSRFHLATGLADHADDCVSFESRNFPGYYLRHAGYTLKLEANDGSAQFAADATFRRVAGLSDAGWTSFQSYNFPGRHMRHANYVLRIDPITDATGRADATFRVTD
;
A
#
# COMPACT_ATOMS: atom_id res chain seq x y z
N MET A 1 -34.63 -18.60 24.46
CA MET A 1 -34.04 -18.36 25.79
C MET A 1 -32.67 -19.02 25.87
N THR A 2 -31.62 -18.25 26.18
CA THR A 2 -30.33 -18.67 26.77
C THR A 2 -29.70 -20.02 26.41
N ARG A 3 -28.59 -19.98 25.66
CA ARG A 3 -27.24 -20.41 26.14
C ARG A 3 -26.14 -20.05 25.12
N LEU A 4 -25.76 -18.76 25.09
CA LEU A 4 -24.42 -18.36 24.65
C LEU A 4 -23.52 -18.35 25.89
N ALA A 5 -22.56 -19.26 25.95
CA ALA A 5 -21.66 -19.41 27.09
C ALA A 5 -20.20 -19.41 26.64
N ASN A 6 -19.56 -18.23 26.77
CA ASN A 6 -18.13 -18.02 26.99
C ASN A 6 -17.15 -19.10 26.47
N ALA A 7 -16.87 -19.10 25.17
CA ALA A 7 -15.59 -19.54 24.63
C ALA A 7 -14.74 -18.30 24.30
N ARG A 8 -14.15 -17.66 25.32
CA ARG A 8 -13.10 -16.66 25.11
C ARG A 8 -11.87 -17.36 24.54
N LEU A 9 -11.75 -17.40 23.22
CA LEU A 9 -10.49 -17.75 22.55
C LEU A 9 -9.38 -16.84 23.07
N LYS A 10 -8.21 -17.43 23.35
CA LYS A 10 -7.07 -16.71 23.91
C LYS A 10 -6.53 -15.74 22.86
N ARG A 11 -6.87 -14.46 23.00
CA ARG A 11 -6.28 -13.36 22.21
C ARG A 11 -4.75 -13.43 22.33
N ARG A 12 -4.07 -13.79 21.24
CA ARG A 12 -2.65 -13.45 21.04
C ARG A 12 -2.60 -11.97 20.65
N PRO A 13 -1.78 -11.13 21.29
CA PRO A 13 -1.61 -9.76 20.83
C PRO A 13 -0.76 -9.77 19.56
N PHE A 14 -1.36 -9.42 18.42
CA PHE A 14 -0.59 -9.00 17.25
C PHE A 14 0.06 -7.64 17.54
N LEU A 15 1.34 -7.50 17.18
CA LEU A 15 2.06 -6.24 17.27
C LEU A 15 1.63 -5.34 16.10
N LYS A 16 0.73 -4.38 16.36
CA LYS A 16 0.57 -3.22 15.48
C LYS A 16 1.80 -2.31 15.66
N GLY A 17 2.41 -1.90 14.55
CA GLY A 17 3.56 -0.98 14.56
C GLY A 17 3.20 0.35 15.22
N ALA A 18 4.02 0.82 16.16
CA ALA A 18 3.67 1.98 16.98
C ALA A 18 4.09 3.31 16.33
N ALA A 19 3.10 4.11 15.92
CA ALA A 19 3.34 5.52 15.63
C ALA A 19 3.64 6.30 16.93
N VAL A 20 4.86 6.83 17.06
CA VAL A 20 5.27 7.61 18.24
C VAL A 20 5.01 9.10 18.01
N THR A 21 3.94 9.62 18.58
CA THR A 21 3.77 11.07 18.81
C THR A 21 4.46 11.47 20.11
N GLY A 22 5.33 12.48 20.05
CA GLY A 22 6.16 12.90 21.20
C GLY A 22 5.44 13.85 22.15
N GLY A 23 5.74 13.78 23.45
CA GLY A 23 5.20 14.74 24.42
C GLY A 23 5.54 14.51 25.90
N LEU A 24 6.66 15.10 26.34
CA LEU A 24 6.97 15.50 27.73
C LEU A 24 7.22 14.42 28.81
N ALA A 25 8.12 14.78 29.74
CA ALA A 25 8.68 13.94 30.78
C ALA A 25 8.36 14.47 32.18
N LEU A 26 8.45 13.59 33.19
CA LEU A 26 8.68 13.95 34.59
C LEU A 26 9.48 12.83 35.27
N ALA A 27 10.52 13.21 36.03
CA ALA A 27 11.48 12.29 36.64
C ALA A 27 11.14 11.99 38.10
N GLY A 28 11.49 10.79 38.61
CA GLY A 28 11.27 10.46 40.02
C GLY A 28 11.62 9.03 40.46
N LEU A 29 12.92 8.75 40.62
CA LEU A 29 13.54 7.83 41.59
C LEU A 29 12.82 6.52 42.01
N GLY A 30 13.51 5.39 41.74
CA GLY A 30 13.73 4.35 42.75
C GLY A 30 12.66 3.26 42.92
N GLY A 31 12.93 2.10 42.32
CA GLY A 31 12.15 0.87 42.54
C GLY A 31 12.30 -0.07 41.35
N ALA A 32 12.31 -1.38 41.58
CA ALA A 32 12.35 -2.36 40.50
C ALA A 32 11.04 -2.32 39.71
N ALA A 33 11.02 -1.52 38.63
CA ALA A 33 9.92 -1.50 37.68
C ALA A 33 9.89 -2.85 36.97
N LEU A 34 8.98 -3.72 37.41
CA LEU A 34 8.37 -4.72 36.54
C LEU A 34 7.99 -3.99 35.26
N ILE A 35 8.44 -4.51 34.11
CA ILE A 35 7.98 -4.03 32.82
C ILE A 35 6.51 -4.44 32.73
N GLU A 36 5.61 -3.56 33.18
CA GLU A 36 4.26 -3.59 32.68
C GLU A 36 4.37 -3.43 31.17
N MET A 37 4.04 -4.51 30.46
CA MET A 37 3.71 -4.39 29.05
C MET A 37 2.58 -3.38 28.95
N ARG A 38 2.92 -2.14 28.58
CA ARG A 38 1.91 -1.21 28.07
C ARG A 38 1.26 -1.95 26.92
N LYS A 39 0.01 -2.37 27.13
CA LYS A 39 -0.88 -2.65 26.01
C LYS A 39 -0.83 -1.40 25.14
N ALA A 40 -0.60 -1.57 23.84
CA ALA A 40 -1.05 -0.54 22.93
C ALA A 40 -2.52 -0.28 23.27
N GLU A 41 -2.85 0.95 23.61
CA GLU A 41 -4.25 1.36 23.62
C GLU A 41 -4.76 1.07 22.21
N ALA A 42 -5.91 0.40 22.12
CA ALA A 42 -6.49 0.11 20.82
C ALA A 42 -6.80 1.46 20.17
N GLN A 43 -5.97 1.84 19.21
CA GLN A 43 -6.28 2.95 18.33
C GLN A 43 -7.57 2.54 17.62
N THR A 44 -8.65 3.23 17.92
CA THR A 44 -9.97 2.90 17.38
C THR A 44 -9.91 3.02 15.87
N ILE A 45 -9.95 1.85 15.22
CA ILE A 45 -10.49 1.69 13.88
C ILE A 45 -11.86 2.40 13.87
N GLY A 46 -12.14 3.18 12.83
CA GLY A 46 -13.30 4.09 12.81
C GLY A 46 -13.05 5.50 12.26
N THR A 47 -11.96 5.72 11.51
CA THR A 47 -11.85 6.93 10.68
C THR A 47 -12.56 6.66 9.36
N HIS A 48 -13.65 7.40 9.08
CA HIS A 48 -14.43 7.22 7.87
C HIS A 48 -14.48 8.48 6.98
N PRO A 49 -14.43 8.33 5.64
CA PRO A 49 -14.19 7.08 4.93
C PRO A 49 -12.77 6.59 5.19
N GLY A 50 -12.59 5.27 5.30
CA GLY A 50 -11.33 4.66 5.69
C GLY A 50 -10.90 3.44 4.88
N MET A 51 -11.62 3.10 3.81
CA MET A 51 -11.20 2.04 2.88
C MET A 51 -10.19 2.57 1.87
N LEU A 52 -10.47 2.57 0.56
CA LEU A 52 -9.47 3.01 -0.43
C LEU A 52 -9.19 4.53 -0.40
N HIS A 53 -10.12 5.33 0.14
CA HIS A 53 -10.01 6.80 0.18
C HIS A 53 -10.44 7.36 1.53
N THR A 54 -9.75 8.40 1.96
CA THR A 54 -10.05 9.21 3.15
C THR A 54 -10.66 10.57 2.78
N GLN A 55 -11.25 11.29 3.74
CA GLN A 55 -11.70 12.67 3.48
C GLN A 55 -10.56 13.59 3.03
N ALA A 56 -9.35 13.39 3.59
CA ALA A 56 -8.18 14.18 3.24
C ALA A 56 -7.71 13.95 1.79
N ASP A 57 -7.97 12.78 1.21
CA ASP A 57 -7.73 12.52 -0.22
C ASP A 57 -8.67 13.35 -1.09
N PHE A 58 -9.97 13.37 -0.78
CA PHE A 58 -10.95 14.16 -1.52
C PHE A 58 -10.67 15.66 -1.43
N ASP A 59 -10.34 16.17 -0.23
CA ASP A 59 -9.99 17.58 -0.03
C ASP A 59 -8.77 17.98 -0.88
N TYR A 60 -7.74 17.13 -0.91
CA TYR A 60 -6.54 17.32 -1.73
C TYR A 60 -6.83 17.28 -3.23
N ILE A 61 -7.60 16.29 -3.69
CA ILE A 61 -8.00 16.13 -5.11
C ILE A 61 -8.84 17.32 -5.56
N ALA A 62 -9.83 17.75 -4.77
CA ALA A 62 -10.67 18.90 -5.09
C ALA A 62 -9.82 20.19 -5.20
N ALA A 63 -8.87 20.41 -4.30
CA ALA A 63 -7.95 21.55 -4.37
C ALA A 63 -7.07 21.52 -5.64
N LYS A 64 -6.61 20.34 -6.08
CA LYS A 64 -5.85 20.18 -7.33
C LYS A 64 -6.69 20.44 -8.58
N ILE A 65 -7.93 19.94 -8.62
CA ILE A 65 -8.86 20.18 -9.74
C ILE A 65 -9.24 21.66 -9.84
N ALA A 66 -9.47 22.33 -8.70
CA ALA A 66 -9.87 23.74 -8.66
C ALA A 66 -8.84 24.70 -9.29
N VAL A 67 -7.55 24.33 -9.29
CA VAL A 67 -6.48 25.09 -9.96
C VAL A 67 -6.07 24.51 -11.33
N GLY A 68 -6.78 23.48 -11.82
CA GLY A 68 -6.47 22.82 -13.10
C GLY A 68 -5.15 22.05 -13.10
N ALA A 69 -4.71 21.53 -11.96
CA ALA A 69 -3.45 20.79 -11.87
C ALA A 69 -3.53 19.42 -12.56
N GLU A 70 -2.59 19.14 -13.44
CA GLU A 70 -2.40 17.80 -14.01
C GLU A 70 -1.56 16.91 -13.07
N PRO A 71 -1.80 15.58 -13.04
CA PRO A 71 -2.76 14.83 -13.85
C PRO A 71 -4.18 14.74 -13.25
N TRP A 72 -4.46 15.37 -12.10
CA TRP A 72 -5.79 15.30 -11.46
C TRP A 72 -6.90 15.82 -12.36
N LYS A 73 -6.66 16.89 -13.13
CA LYS A 73 -7.64 17.42 -14.07
C LYS A 73 -7.97 16.41 -15.18
N SER A 74 -6.97 15.78 -15.79
CA SER A 74 -7.18 14.68 -16.76
C SER A 74 -7.92 13.48 -16.14
N GLY A 75 -7.60 13.11 -14.90
CA GLY A 75 -8.30 12.05 -14.17
C GLY A 75 -9.77 12.38 -13.86
N TRP A 76 -10.06 13.64 -13.53
CA TRP A 76 -11.41 14.13 -13.31
C TRP A 76 -12.24 14.17 -14.60
N ASP A 77 -11.64 14.62 -15.71
CA ASP A 77 -12.32 14.60 -17.01
C ASP A 77 -12.59 13.16 -17.48
N LYS A 78 -11.69 12.22 -17.17
CA LYS A 78 -11.88 10.78 -17.43
C LYS A 78 -13.06 10.20 -16.64
N LEU A 79 -13.21 10.56 -15.36
CA LEU A 79 -14.40 10.21 -14.55
C LEU A 79 -15.66 10.82 -15.18
N MET A 80 -15.69 12.14 -15.37
CA MET A 80 -16.87 12.87 -15.84
C MET A 80 -17.30 12.54 -17.27
N ALA A 81 -16.44 11.94 -18.09
CA ALA A 81 -16.79 11.41 -19.41
C ALA A 81 -17.47 10.03 -19.37
N ASN A 82 -17.36 9.28 -18.27
CA ASN A 82 -17.94 7.94 -18.14
C ASN A 82 -19.46 8.04 -17.85
N SER A 83 -20.27 7.22 -18.53
CA SER A 83 -21.73 7.22 -18.37
C SER A 83 -22.18 6.76 -16.98
N HIS A 84 -21.37 5.96 -16.29
CA HIS A 84 -21.64 5.50 -14.92
C HIS A 84 -21.43 6.61 -13.88
N SER A 85 -20.68 7.67 -14.22
CA SER A 85 -20.46 8.84 -13.36
C SER A 85 -21.59 9.88 -13.41
N GLN A 86 -22.58 9.69 -14.28
CA GLN A 86 -23.70 10.62 -14.45
C GLN A 86 -24.81 10.31 -13.43
N PRO A 87 -25.48 11.34 -12.87
CA PRO A 87 -26.63 11.15 -12.02
C PRO A 87 -27.87 10.70 -12.82
N GLY A 88 -28.85 10.11 -12.13
CA GLY A 88 -30.08 9.58 -12.74
C GLY A 88 -29.95 8.16 -13.30
N TRP A 89 -28.92 7.41 -12.88
CA TRP A 89 -28.81 5.97 -13.14
C TRP A 89 -29.94 5.21 -12.44
N VAL A 90 -30.67 4.38 -13.18
CA VAL A 90 -31.76 3.56 -12.63
C VAL A 90 -31.19 2.20 -12.19
N PRO A 91 -31.21 1.87 -10.88
CA PRO A 91 -30.71 0.58 -10.40
C PRO A 91 -31.58 -0.59 -10.87
N ARG A 92 -30.95 -1.76 -10.98
CA ARG A 92 -31.56 -3.01 -11.47
C ARG A 92 -31.32 -4.16 -10.48
N PRO A 93 -31.76 -4.01 -9.22
CA PRO A 93 -31.54 -5.02 -8.19
C PRO A 93 -32.35 -6.27 -8.47
N VAL A 94 -31.84 -7.41 -8.01
CA VAL A 94 -32.50 -8.73 -8.09
C VAL A 94 -32.35 -9.46 -6.75
N GLU A 95 -33.31 -10.33 -6.44
CA GLU A 95 -33.27 -11.14 -5.21
C GLU A 95 -32.08 -12.11 -5.19
N THR A 96 -31.75 -12.71 -6.34
CA THR A 96 -30.65 -13.67 -6.48
C THR A 96 -29.68 -13.23 -7.57
N VAL A 97 -28.40 -13.05 -7.22
CA VAL A 97 -27.30 -12.85 -8.17
C VAL A 97 -26.62 -14.18 -8.46
N ILE A 98 -26.57 -14.56 -9.74
CA ILE A 98 -25.98 -15.79 -10.23
C ILE A 98 -24.72 -15.46 -11.03
N ARG A 99 -23.55 -15.95 -10.60
CA ARG A 99 -22.29 -15.92 -11.38
C ARG A 99 -21.84 -17.34 -11.72
N GLY A 100 -21.71 -17.58 -13.02
CA GLY A 100 -21.37 -18.89 -13.59
C GLY A 100 -22.53 -19.89 -13.59
N GLY A 101 -22.56 -20.77 -14.60
CA GLY A 101 -23.67 -21.71 -14.83
C GLY A 101 -24.85 -21.11 -15.62
N THR A 102 -25.98 -21.81 -15.61
CA THR A 102 -27.20 -21.40 -16.33
C THR A 102 -27.88 -20.22 -15.63
N GLY A 103 -28.33 -19.22 -16.39
CA GLY A 103 -29.10 -18.10 -15.85
C GLY A 103 -28.27 -16.98 -15.22
N GLN A 104 -26.95 -16.96 -15.45
CA GLN A 104 -26.06 -15.92 -14.91
C GLN A 104 -26.55 -14.50 -15.20
N ASN A 105 -26.61 -13.64 -14.17
CA ASN A 105 -27.17 -12.28 -14.24
C ASN A 105 -26.28 -11.22 -13.53
N TYR A 106 -25.11 -11.62 -13.03
CA TYR A 106 -24.15 -10.79 -12.28
C TYR A 106 -23.70 -9.49 -12.96
N SER A 107 -23.94 -9.33 -14.26
CA SER A 107 -23.72 -8.07 -14.97
C SER A 107 -24.68 -6.95 -14.57
N LEU A 108 -25.84 -7.27 -13.98
CA LEU A 108 -26.68 -6.25 -13.34
C LEU A 108 -25.96 -5.62 -12.13
N LEU A 109 -25.31 -6.45 -11.32
CA LEU A 109 -24.63 -6.04 -10.10
C LEU A 109 -23.38 -5.19 -10.38
N TYR A 110 -22.42 -5.67 -11.19
CA TYR A 110 -21.16 -4.92 -11.39
C TYR A 110 -21.35 -3.56 -12.09
N GLN A 111 -22.35 -3.45 -12.97
CA GLN A 111 -22.67 -2.20 -13.66
C GLN A 111 -23.26 -1.16 -12.67
N ASP A 112 -24.13 -1.62 -11.76
CA ASP A 112 -24.72 -0.77 -10.73
C ASP A 112 -23.71 -0.38 -9.65
N ILE A 113 -22.81 -1.29 -9.25
CA ILE A 113 -21.69 -0.98 -8.34
C ILE A 113 -20.80 0.09 -8.94
N ALA A 114 -20.41 -0.04 -10.22
CA ALA A 114 -19.62 0.97 -10.91
C ALA A 114 -20.32 2.33 -10.94
N ALA A 115 -21.63 2.36 -11.19
CA ALA A 115 -22.42 3.59 -11.16
C ALA A 115 -22.53 4.21 -9.75
N ALA A 116 -22.72 3.39 -8.71
CA ALA A 116 -22.77 3.84 -7.32
C ALA A 116 -21.44 4.42 -6.86
N TYR A 117 -20.33 3.71 -7.07
CA TYR A 117 -18.99 4.16 -6.70
C TYR A 117 -18.60 5.44 -7.46
N GLN A 118 -18.83 5.49 -8.77
CA GLN A 118 -18.48 6.67 -9.58
C GLN A 118 -19.32 7.90 -9.23
N ASN A 119 -20.63 7.75 -9.01
CA ASN A 119 -21.45 8.86 -8.53
C ASN A 119 -21.08 9.29 -7.10
N ALA A 120 -20.66 8.36 -6.24
CA ALA A 120 -20.14 8.70 -4.92
C ALA A 120 -18.83 9.51 -5.03
N LEU A 121 -17.87 9.11 -5.89
CA LEU A 121 -16.65 9.90 -6.17
C LEU A 121 -17.00 11.31 -6.69
N ASN A 122 -17.91 11.40 -7.66
CA ASN A 122 -18.38 12.67 -8.21
C ASN A 122 -18.93 13.59 -7.10
N TRP A 123 -19.78 13.06 -6.20
CA TRP A 123 -20.26 13.79 -5.03
C TRP A 123 -19.14 14.22 -4.08
N ARG A 124 -18.25 13.30 -3.67
CA ARG A 124 -17.20 13.57 -2.68
C ARG A 124 -16.18 14.60 -3.14
N ILE A 125 -15.93 14.69 -4.46
CA ILE A 125 -14.97 15.64 -5.06
C ILE A 125 -15.63 16.98 -5.43
N SER A 126 -16.85 16.98 -5.99
CA SER A 126 -17.49 18.20 -6.53
C SER A 126 -18.59 18.80 -5.65
N GLY A 127 -19.10 18.05 -4.67
CA GLY A 127 -20.29 18.40 -3.90
C GLY A 127 -21.63 18.13 -4.62
N ASN A 128 -21.63 17.53 -5.82
CA ASN A 128 -22.84 17.27 -6.60
C ASN A 128 -23.82 16.32 -5.87
N THR A 129 -24.91 16.89 -5.35
CA THR A 129 -25.93 16.14 -4.59
C THR A 129 -26.80 15.24 -5.47
N ALA A 130 -26.97 15.52 -6.76
CA ALA A 130 -27.72 14.61 -7.64
C ALA A 130 -26.97 13.28 -7.83
N SER A 131 -25.63 13.32 -7.88
CA SER A 131 -24.79 12.13 -7.90
C SER A 131 -24.82 11.40 -6.55
N ARG A 132 -24.76 12.12 -5.42
CA ARG A 132 -25.01 11.52 -4.09
C ARG A 132 -26.32 10.73 -4.08
N ASP A 133 -27.40 11.37 -4.49
CA ASP A 133 -28.75 10.80 -4.40
C ASP A 133 -28.90 9.57 -5.32
N THR A 134 -28.26 9.60 -6.49
CA THR A 134 -28.16 8.44 -7.41
C THR A 134 -27.40 7.27 -6.76
N ALA A 135 -26.25 7.52 -6.14
CA ALA A 135 -25.48 6.48 -5.48
C ALA A 135 -26.20 5.90 -4.25
N VAL A 136 -26.89 6.74 -3.47
CA VAL A 136 -27.75 6.34 -2.36
C VAL A 136 -28.92 5.49 -2.84
N GLU A 137 -29.59 5.86 -3.95
CA GLU A 137 -30.67 5.09 -4.55
C GLU A 137 -30.20 3.68 -4.93
N ILE A 138 -29.05 3.55 -5.61
CA ILE A 138 -28.50 2.25 -6.00
C ILE A 138 -28.19 1.38 -4.77
N CYS A 139 -27.46 1.90 -3.78
CA CYS A 139 -27.10 1.14 -2.59
C CYS A 139 -28.34 0.74 -1.76
N ASN A 140 -29.32 1.64 -1.63
CA ASN A 140 -30.59 1.35 -0.94
C ASN A 140 -31.43 0.30 -1.70
N ALA A 141 -31.46 0.35 -3.03
CA ALA A 141 -32.25 -0.56 -3.86
C ALA A 141 -31.73 -2.00 -3.80
N TRP A 142 -30.41 -2.19 -3.89
CA TRP A 142 -29.80 -3.52 -3.76
C TRP A 142 -29.92 -4.08 -2.33
N SER A 143 -29.60 -3.29 -1.31
CA SER A 143 -29.74 -3.72 0.10
C SER A 143 -31.19 -3.96 0.54
N GLY A 144 -32.17 -3.45 -0.21
CA GLY A 144 -33.60 -3.71 0.02
C GLY A 144 -34.15 -4.93 -0.72
N MET A 145 -33.34 -5.64 -1.54
CA MET A 145 -33.81 -6.64 -2.49
C MET A 145 -32.96 -7.92 -2.51
N LEU A 146 -31.63 -7.79 -2.49
CA LEU A 146 -30.70 -8.92 -2.63
C LEU A 146 -30.72 -9.81 -1.38
N VAL A 147 -30.98 -11.11 -1.58
CA VAL A 147 -31.02 -12.13 -0.52
C VAL A 147 -30.08 -13.32 -0.77
N GLU A 148 -29.52 -13.45 -1.98
CA GLU A 148 -28.61 -14.57 -2.30
C GLU A 148 -27.58 -14.20 -3.40
N VAL A 149 -26.32 -14.59 -3.18
CA VAL A 149 -25.29 -14.68 -4.23
C VAL A 149 -24.97 -16.17 -4.45
N THR A 150 -25.07 -16.65 -5.68
CA THR A 150 -25.05 -18.09 -6.00
C THR A 150 -24.49 -18.39 -7.39
N GLY A 151 -24.49 -19.66 -7.79
CA GLY A 151 -23.96 -20.15 -9.07
C GLY A 151 -23.00 -21.32 -8.91
N ASN A 152 -22.06 -21.47 -9.85
CA ASN A 152 -20.98 -22.46 -9.75
C ASN A 152 -19.88 -21.96 -8.77
N ALA A 153 -18.61 -22.36 -8.96
CA ALA A 153 -17.50 -21.81 -8.16
C ALA A 153 -17.37 -20.28 -8.27
N ASP A 154 -17.73 -19.68 -9.41
CA ASP A 154 -17.60 -18.24 -9.69
C ASP A 154 -18.47 -17.38 -8.73
N ARG A 155 -19.41 -17.97 -7.97
CA ARG A 155 -20.11 -17.29 -6.86
C ARG A 155 -19.14 -16.71 -5.82
N PHE A 156 -17.97 -17.33 -5.62
CA PHE A 156 -16.94 -16.81 -4.72
C PHE A 156 -16.18 -15.62 -5.33
N LEU A 157 -16.04 -15.57 -6.65
CA LEU A 157 -15.56 -14.35 -7.33
C LEU A 157 -16.61 -13.23 -7.27
N ALA A 158 -17.91 -13.56 -7.32
CA ALA A 158 -18.96 -12.58 -7.10
C ALA A 158 -18.95 -12.02 -5.67
N ALA A 159 -18.86 -12.89 -4.66
CA ALA A 159 -18.80 -12.49 -3.26
C ALA A 159 -17.57 -11.60 -2.98
N GLY A 160 -16.37 -12.05 -3.36
CA GLY A 160 -15.14 -11.31 -3.11
C GLY A 160 -15.07 -9.99 -3.86
N ILE A 161 -15.16 -10.02 -5.20
CA ILE A 161 -14.99 -8.83 -6.04
C ILE A 161 -16.11 -7.82 -5.77
N TYR A 162 -17.36 -8.22 -5.94
CA TYR A 162 -18.47 -7.28 -5.83
C TYR A 162 -18.73 -6.87 -4.37
N GLY A 163 -18.39 -7.70 -3.40
CA GLY A 163 -18.43 -7.34 -1.98
C GLY A 163 -17.49 -6.17 -1.64
N TYR A 164 -16.20 -6.26 -2.00
CA TYR A 164 -15.25 -5.17 -1.67
C TYR A 164 -15.56 -3.87 -2.42
N GLU A 165 -16.00 -3.97 -3.67
CA GLU A 165 -16.34 -2.82 -4.51
C GLU A 165 -17.58 -2.10 -4.00
N PHE A 166 -18.64 -2.85 -3.65
CA PHE A 166 -19.88 -2.27 -3.17
C PHE A 166 -19.75 -1.72 -1.75
N ALA A 167 -18.93 -2.35 -0.91
CA ALA A 167 -18.55 -1.81 0.40
C ALA A 167 -17.82 -0.47 0.27
N ASN A 168 -16.86 -0.35 -0.67
CA ASN A 168 -16.19 0.92 -0.95
C ASN A 168 -17.17 2.01 -1.42
N ALA A 169 -18.13 1.67 -2.30
CA ALA A 169 -19.18 2.61 -2.68
C ALA A 169 -20.03 3.08 -1.48
N ALA A 170 -20.48 2.16 -0.63
CA ALA A 170 -21.29 2.45 0.55
C ALA A 170 -20.56 3.28 1.62
N GLU A 171 -19.27 3.05 1.84
CA GLU A 171 -18.44 3.82 2.77
C GLU A 171 -18.29 5.29 2.34
N LEU A 172 -18.21 5.54 1.02
CA LEU A 172 -18.24 6.90 0.50
C LEU A 172 -19.59 7.59 0.76
N LEU A 173 -20.66 6.84 1.02
CA LEU A 173 -22.00 7.33 1.37
C LEU A 173 -22.29 7.37 2.87
N ARG A 174 -21.34 7.01 3.75
CA ARG A 174 -21.55 7.04 5.21
C ARG A 174 -21.99 8.44 5.66
N GLY A 175 -23.15 8.54 6.31
CA GLY A 175 -23.75 9.80 6.75
C GLY A 175 -24.49 10.61 5.67
N ALA A 176 -24.59 10.12 4.43
CA ALA A 176 -25.39 10.75 3.39
C ALA A 176 -26.90 10.71 3.75
N PRO A 177 -27.66 11.81 3.55
CA PRO A 177 -29.09 11.83 3.80
C PRO A 177 -29.83 10.72 3.03
N GLY A 178 -30.64 9.94 3.74
CA GLY A 178 -31.45 8.87 3.16
C GLY A 178 -30.73 7.54 2.93
N PHE A 179 -29.42 7.43 3.18
CA PHE A 179 -28.72 6.16 3.06
C PHE A 179 -28.98 5.23 4.26
N ASP A 180 -29.50 4.02 4.00
CA ASP A 180 -29.71 2.99 5.02
C ASP A 180 -28.45 2.14 5.20
N LEU A 181 -27.44 2.73 5.84
CA LEU A 181 -26.15 2.08 6.12
C LEU A 181 -26.34 0.75 6.87
N ALA A 182 -27.26 0.68 7.84
CA ALA A 182 -27.47 -0.52 8.65
C ALA A 182 -28.02 -1.69 7.81
N ARG A 183 -29.00 -1.43 6.94
CA ARG A 183 -29.47 -2.46 6.00
C ARG A 183 -28.38 -2.87 5.02
N PHE A 184 -27.57 -1.92 4.56
CA PHE A 184 -26.46 -2.21 3.65
C PHE A 184 -25.35 -3.07 4.30
N GLN A 185 -24.96 -2.77 5.54
CA GLN A 185 -24.04 -3.58 6.33
C GLN A 185 -24.56 -5.02 6.48
N ASN A 186 -25.84 -5.18 6.85
CA ASN A 186 -26.46 -6.51 6.95
C ASN A 186 -26.40 -7.28 5.62
N MET A 187 -26.70 -6.65 4.47
CA MET A 187 -26.60 -7.30 3.15
C MET A 187 -25.20 -7.88 2.89
N LEU A 188 -24.13 -7.16 3.24
CA LEU A 188 -22.76 -7.68 3.08
C LEU A 188 -22.48 -8.83 4.06
N VAL A 189 -22.85 -8.67 5.33
CA VAL A 189 -22.60 -9.66 6.40
C VAL A 189 -23.39 -10.96 6.17
N ASP A 190 -24.62 -10.87 5.66
CA ASP A 190 -25.53 -12.02 5.49
C ASP A 190 -25.35 -12.72 4.13
N HIS A 191 -24.93 -12.01 3.07
CA HIS A 191 -24.97 -12.53 1.69
C HIS A 191 -23.63 -12.52 0.93
N PHE A 192 -22.61 -11.79 1.39
CA PHE A 192 -21.28 -11.76 0.77
C PHE A 192 -20.23 -12.41 1.67
N TYR A 193 -20.10 -11.94 2.92
CA TYR A 193 -19.13 -12.44 3.90
C TYR A 193 -19.12 -13.98 4.06
N PRO A 194 -20.27 -14.68 4.17
CA PRO A 194 -20.25 -16.13 4.42
C PRO A 194 -19.66 -16.93 3.27
N LEU A 195 -19.79 -16.45 2.03
CA LEU A 195 -19.16 -17.07 0.85
C LEU A 195 -17.65 -16.83 0.85
N SER A 196 -17.20 -15.61 1.15
CA SER A 196 -15.77 -15.32 1.24
C SER A 196 -15.09 -16.07 2.39
N ASP A 197 -15.75 -16.18 3.54
CA ASP A 197 -15.28 -16.95 4.69
C ASP A 197 -15.21 -18.46 4.41
N ASP A 198 -16.25 -19.03 3.78
CA ASP A 198 -16.24 -20.42 3.33
C ASP A 198 -15.14 -20.68 2.29
N PHE A 199 -14.94 -19.77 1.34
CA PHE A 199 -13.91 -19.92 0.33
C PHE A 199 -12.50 -19.97 0.94
N LEU A 200 -12.15 -19.02 1.82
CA LEU A 200 -10.82 -18.97 2.43
C LEU A 200 -10.55 -20.12 3.42
N ARG A 201 -11.59 -20.77 3.95
CA ARG A 201 -11.44 -21.92 4.86
C ARG A 201 -11.43 -23.27 4.14
N ASN A 202 -12.28 -23.43 3.13
CA ASN A 202 -12.61 -24.72 2.53
C ASN A 202 -12.26 -24.83 1.04
N HIS A 203 -11.86 -23.74 0.38
CA HIS A 203 -11.51 -23.65 -1.04
C HIS A 203 -12.48 -24.42 -1.95
N ASN A 204 -13.80 -24.26 -1.73
CA ASN A 204 -14.87 -24.97 -2.44
C ASN A 204 -14.71 -26.52 -2.45
N GLY A 205 -14.08 -27.10 -1.42
CA GLY A 205 -13.79 -28.53 -1.31
C GLY A 205 -12.72 -29.03 -2.29
N ALA A 206 -11.85 -28.16 -2.79
CA ALA A 206 -10.71 -28.49 -3.64
C ALA A 206 -9.38 -28.54 -2.86
N CYS A 207 -8.30 -28.92 -3.52
CA CYS A 207 -6.95 -28.77 -2.98
C CYS A 207 -6.66 -27.29 -2.67
N ILE A 208 -5.93 -26.99 -1.60
CA ILE A 208 -5.68 -25.60 -1.16
C ILE A 208 -5.01 -24.72 -2.25
N THR A 209 -4.18 -25.32 -3.10
CA THR A 209 -3.50 -24.66 -4.22
C THR A 209 -4.28 -24.67 -5.54
N ASN A 210 -5.50 -25.20 -5.58
CA ASN A 210 -6.28 -25.37 -6.83
C ASN A 210 -6.67 -24.04 -7.46
N TYR A 211 -7.00 -23.05 -6.62
CA TYR A 211 -7.46 -21.74 -7.05
C TYR A 211 -6.30 -20.75 -7.12
N TRP A 212 -6.30 -19.91 -8.15
CA TRP A 212 -5.26 -18.90 -8.37
C TRP A 212 -5.33 -17.76 -7.35
N ALA A 213 -4.23 -17.06 -7.11
CA ALA A 213 -4.12 -15.99 -6.12
C ALA A 213 -5.27 -14.97 -6.17
N ASN A 214 -5.75 -14.57 -7.35
CA ASN A 214 -6.88 -13.63 -7.48
C ASN A 214 -8.19 -14.10 -6.76
N TRP A 215 -8.42 -15.41 -6.60
CA TRP A 215 -9.61 -15.95 -5.93
C TRP A 215 -9.55 -15.73 -4.43
N ASP A 216 -8.42 -16.05 -3.81
CA ASP A 216 -8.18 -15.78 -2.40
C ASP A 216 -8.20 -14.26 -2.17
N LEU A 217 -7.45 -13.50 -2.99
CA LEU A 217 -7.32 -12.05 -2.84
C LEU A 217 -8.66 -11.30 -2.94
N CYS A 218 -9.56 -11.65 -3.86
CA CYS A 218 -10.86 -10.97 -3.88
C CYS A 218 -11.70 -11.28 -2.63
N ASN A 219 -11.58 -12.47 -2.05
CA ASN A 219 -12.31 -12.85 -0.84
C ASN A 219 -11.68 -12.22 0.43
N ILE A 220 -10.36 -12.07 0.49
CA ILE A 220 -9.67 -11.27 1.53
C ILE A 220 -10.13 -9.81 1.44
N ALA A 221 -10.17 -9.22 0.23
CA ALA A 221 -10.64 -7.86 0.01
C ALA A 221 -12.11 -7.69 0.44
N GLY A 222 -12.98 -8.65 0.11
CA GLY A 222 -14.39 -8.64 0.51
C GLY A 222 -14.58 -8.66 2.04
N ILE A 223 -13.84 -9.51 2.75
CA ILE A 223 -13.89 -9.59 4.22
C ILE A 223 -13.32 -8.31 4.85
N LEU A 224 -12.16 -7.82 4.39
CA LEU A 224 -11.55 -6.59 4.92
C LEU A 224 -12.47 -5.38 4.74
N ALA A 225 -13.04 -5.23 3.54
CA ALA A 225 -13.94 -4.13 3.23
C ALA A 225 -15.26 -4.20 4.01
N THR A 226 -15.80 -5.41 4.20
CA THR A 226 -16.99 -5.62 5.05
C THR A 226 -16.68 -5.27 6.51
N GLY A 227 -15.52 -5.69 7.03
CA GLY A 227 -15.07 -5.37 8.38
C GLY A 227 -14.91 -3.88 8.63
N ILE A 228 -14.28 -3.14 7.70
CA ILE A 228 -14.12 -1.68 7.78
C ILE A 228 -15.49 -0.99 7.68
N LEU A 229 -16.40 -1.44 6.80
CA LEU A 229 -17.74 -0.85 6.71
C LEU A 229 -18.56 -1.10 7.98
N CYS A 230 -18.42 -2.27 8.61
CA CYS A 230 -19.22 -2.69 9.77
C CYS A 230 -18.60 -2.33 11.12
N ASP A 231 -17.42 -1.71 11.14
CA ASP A 231 -16.64 -1.44 12.35
C ASP A 231 -16.32 -2.73 13.15
N ASP A 232 -16.07 -3.82 12.42
CA ASP A 232 -15.80 -5.16 12.96
C ASP A 232 -14.30 -5.51 12.91
N ASP A 233 -13.63 -5.24 14.03
CA ASP A 233 -12.23 -5.61 14.28
C ASP A 233 -11.93 -7.10 13.99
N ALA A 234 -12.88 -8.02 14.19
CA ALA A 234 -12.63 -9.45 14.02
C ALA A 234 -12.59 -9.87 12.54
N MET A 235 -13.39 -9.22 11.68
CA MET A 235 -13.29 -9.40 10.23
C MET A 235 -12.01 -8.77 9.68
N ILE A 236 -11.60 -7.61 10.20
CA ILE A 236 -10.34 -6.95 9.83
C ILE A 236 -9.15 -7.82 10.25
N ASP A 237 -9.11 -8.29 11.50
CA ASP A 237 -8.08 -9.21 12.00
C ASP A 237 -8.07 -10.53 11.19
N GLN A 238 -9.23 -11.06 10.78
CA GLN A 238 -9.31 -12.25 9.92
C GLN A 238 -8.64 -12.03 8.55
N ALA A 239 -8.94 -10.91 7.88
CA ALA A 239 -8.36 -10.62 6.57
C ALA A 239 -6.84 -10.37 6.64
N VAL A 240 -6.39 -9.66 7.68
CA VAL A 240 -4.96 -9.40 7.92
C VAL A 240 -4.23 -10.69 8.32
N ASP A 241 -4.83 -11.55 9.14
CA ASP A 241 -4.25 -12.87 9.47
C ASP A 241 -4.14 -13.76 8.24
N TYR A 242 -5.14 -13.78 7.35
CA TYR A 242 -5.05 -14.55 6.11
C TYR A 242 -4.00 -13.99 5.14
N PHE A 243 -3.83 -12.67 5.05
CA PHE A 243 -2.75 -12.06 4.26
C PHE A 243 -1.37 -12.59 4.67
N TRP A 244 -1.13 -12.78 5.97
CA TRP A 244 0.16 -13.28 6.48
C TRP A 244 0.26 -14.81 6.53
N ASN A 245 -0.79 -15.48 7.01
CA ASN A 245 -0.78 -16.88 7.45
C ASN A 245 -1.75 -17.78 6.66
N GLY A 246 -2.41 -17.24 5.63
CA GLY A 246 -3.38 -17.96 4.80
C GLY A 246 -2.73 -19.13 4.05
N ALA A 247 -3.40 -20.29 4.08
CA ALA A 247 -2.87 -21.51 3.49
C ALA A 247 -3.00 -21.57 1.95
N GLY A 248 -3.92 -20.79 1.37
CA GLY A 248 -4.11 -20.69 -0.08
C GLY A 248 -3.27 -19.61 -0.75
N ASN A 249 -3.45 -19.44 -2.05
CA ASN A 249 -2.55 -18.68 -2.92
C ASN A 249 -2.63 -17.14 -2.77
N GLY A 250 -3.51 -16.61 -1.91
CA GLY A 250 -3.65 -15.16 -1.67
C GLY A 250 -2.89 -14.61 -0.47
N SER A 251 -2.25 -15.45 0.36
CA SER A 251 -1.30 -14.96 1.37
C SER A 251 -0.02 -14.45 0.70
N ILE A 252 0.68 -13.52 1.33
CA ILE A 252 1.79 -12.77 0.73
C ILE A 252 2.93 -13.69 0.24
N GLU A 253 3.23 -14.76 0.97
CA GLU A 253 4.25 -15.75 0.59
C GLU A 253 3.82 -16.64 -0.58
N ASN A 254 2.54 -17.04 -0.64
CA ASN A 254 2.03 -17.90 -1.72
C ASN A 254 1.70 -17.11 -3.01
N ALA A 255 1.31 -15.84 -2.88
CA ALA A 255 1.09 -14.93 -4.01
C ALA A 255 2.39 -14.47 -4.68
N ILE A 256 3.51 -14.51 -3.94
CA ILE A 256 4.85 -14.13 -4.39
C ILE A 256 5.84 -15.28 -4.08
N PRO A 257 5.69 -16.46 -4.72
CA PRO A 257 6.39 -17.68 -4.32
C PRO A 257 7.91 -17.67 -4.57
N PHE A 258 8.42 -16.74 -5.39
CA PHE A 258 9.84 -16.65 -5.72
C PHE A 258 10.32 -15.19 -5.75
N VAL A 259 11.36 -14.88 -4.96
CA VAL A 259 12.02 -13.57 -4.94
C VAL A 259 13.41 -13.69 -5.58
N TYR A 260 13.76 -12.72 -6.42
CA TYR A 260 15.04 -12.62 -7.13
C TYR A 260 15.77 -11.37 -6.65
N ASP A 261 16.35 -11.44 -5.45
CA ASP A 261 17.01 -10.29 -4.81
C ASP A 261 18.22 -9.76 -5.61
N ASP A 262 18.88 -10.60 -6.43
CA ASP A 262 19.93 -10.16 -7.36
C ASP A 262 19.40 -9.24 -8.49
N ARG A 263 18.07 -9.19 -8.68
CA ARG A 263 17.37 -8.36 -9.66
C ARG A 263 16.46 -7.30 -9.05
N GLY A 264 16.16 -7.38 -7.74
CA GLY A 264 15.12 -6.58 -7.11
C GLY A 264 13.71 -6.88 -7.63
N LEU A 265 13.47 -8.12 -8.12
CA LEU A 265 12.20 -8.54 -8.73
C LEU A 265 11.64 -9.76 -7.99
N ALA A 266 10.34 -10.04 -8.13
CA ALA A 266 9.72 -11.25 -7.59
C ALA A 266 8.62 -11.79 -8.52
N GLN A 267 8.53 -13.11 -8.69
CA GLN A 267 7.53 -13.73 -9.56
C GLN A 267 6.16 -13.69 -8.91
N TRP A 268 5.18 -13.07 -9.59
CA TRP A 268 3.77 -13.18 -9.19
C TRP A 268 3.24 -14.59 -9.51
N GLN A 269 2.48 -15.19 -8.59
CA GLN A 269 1.97 -16.58 -8.67
C GLN A 269 1.33 -16.93 -10.02
N GLU A 270 0.54 -16.02 -10.60
CA GLU A 270 -0.19 -16.27 -11.86
C GLU A 270 0.61 -16.02 -13.14
N SER A 271 1.89 -15.64 -13.07
CA SER A 271 2.66 -15.18 -14.24
C SER A 271 2.75 -16.23 -15.37
N GLY A 272 2.74 -17.53 -15.03
CA GLY A 272 2.75 -18.63 -16.01
C GLY A 272 1.38 -18.95 -16.62
N ARG A 273 0.29 -18.36 -16.12
CA ARG A 273 -1.09 -18.56 -16.59
C ARG A 273 -1.39 -17.60 -17.74
N ASP A 274 -1.55 -16.33 -17.41
CA ASP A 274 -1.74 -15.22 -18.36
C ASP A 274 -1.56 -13.87 -17.62
N GLN A 275 -1.29 -12.82 -18.38
CA GLN A 275 -1.01 -11.50 -17.81
C GLN A 275 -2.28 -10.74 -17.40
N ALA A 276 -3.45 -11.05 -17.99
CA ALA A 276 -4.70 -10.39 -17.61
C ALA A 276 -5.10 -10.73 -16.16
N HIS A 277 -4.87 -11.96 -15.70
CA HIS A 277 -5.10 -12.36 -14.31
C HIS A 277 -3.91 -12.03 -13.40
N THR A 278 -2.66 -12.08 -13.91
CA THR A 278 -1.48 -11.57 -13.17
C THR A 278 -1.68 -10.11 -12.73
N MET A 279 -2.08 -9.23 -13.65
CA MET A 279 -2.36 -7.82 -13.35
C MET A 279 -3.62 -7.62 -12.48
N MET A 280 -4.60 -8.53 -12.54
CA MET A 280 -5.77 -8.53 -11.65
C MET A 280 -5.37 -8.87 -10.21
N GLY A 281 -4.57 -9.92 -10.00
CA GLY A 281 -4.07 -10.31 -8.68
C GLY A 281 -3.22 -9.21 -8.04
N VAL A 282 -2.30 -8.62 -8.82
CA VAL A 282 -1.51 -7.45 -8.38
C VAL A 282 -2.42 -6.28 -7.97
N GLY A 283 -3.48 -5.99 -8.74
CA GLY A 283 -4.46 -4.97 -8.39
C GLY A 283 -5.22 -5.25 -7.09
N LEU A 284 -5.73 -6.47 -6.91
CA LEU A 284 -6.45 -6.88 -5.70
C LEU A 284 -5.56 -6.83 -4.45
N MET A 285 -4.30 -7.27 -4.56
CA MET A 285 -3.31 -7.16 -3.49
C MET A 285 -3.07 -5.70 -3.10
N ALA A 286 -2.92 -4.80 -4.07
CA ALA A 286 -2.77 -3.38 -3.79
C ALA A 286 -4.02 -2.79 -3.11
N SER A 287 -5.23 -3.19 -3.53
CA SER A 287 -6.48 -2.76 -2.88
C SER A 287 -6.57 -3.22 -1.42
N ILE A 288 -6.17 -4.46 -1.10
CA ILE A 288 -6.10 -4.95 0.29
C ILE A 288 -5.11 -4.10 1.10
N MET A 289 -3.90 -3.90 0.57
CA MET A 289 -2.84 -3.15 1.25
C MET A 289 -3.22 -1.68 1.46
N GLU A 290 -3.91 -1.04 0.52
CA GLU A 290 -4.33 0.36 0.64
C GLU A 290 -5.50 0.54 1.61
N MET A 291 -6.48 -0.37 1.62
CA MET A 291 -7.53 -0.38 2.64
C MET A 291 -6.94 -0.61 4.05
N ALA A 292 -5.96 -1.51 4.18
CA ALA A 292 -5.25 -1.73 5.44
C ALA A 292 -4.41 -0.52 5.86
N TRP A 293 -3.72 0.13 4.91
CA TRP A 293 -2.91 1.33 5.14
C TRP A 293 -3.74 2.49 5.69
N ASN A 294 -4.93 2.73 5.14
CA ASN A 294 -5.85 3.77 5.63
C ASN A 294 -6.48 3.44 7.01
N GLN A 295 -6.37 2.19 7.48
CA GLN A 295 -6.64 1.77 8.86
C GLN A 295 -5.37 1.74 9.75
N GLY A 296 -4.25 2.27 9.28
CA GLY A 296 -2.98 2.33 10.02
C GLY A 296 -2.21 1.00 10.08
N ILE A 297 -2.49 0.07 9.17
CA ILE A 297 -1.83 -1.25 9.08
C ILE A 297 -0.95 -1.27 7.82
N ASP A 298 0.37 -1.15 7.99
CA ASP A 298 1.32 -1.21 6.88
C ASP A 298 1.54 -2.66 6.41
N LEU A 299 0.79 -3.06 5.39
CA LEU A 299 1.02 -4.31 4.64
C LEU A 299 1.95 -4.11 3.42
N TYR A 300 2.22 -2.87 3.01
CA TYR A 300 3.12 -2.56 1.90
C TYR A 300 4.61 -2.78 2.25
N ALA A 301 4.97 -2.72 3.53
CA ALA A 301 6.29 -3.10 4.02
C ALA A 301 6.53 -4.63 4.08
N ALA A 302 5.50 -5.45 3.83
CA ALA A 302 5.57 -6.90 4.03
C ALA A 302 6.71 -7.58 3.25
N ASN A 303 7.40 -8.51 3.92
CA ASN A 303 8.49 -9.34 3.38
C ASN A 303 9.53 -8.54 2.57
N ASP A 304 10.10 -7.49 3.18
CA ASP A 304 11.07 -6.60 2.53
C ASP A 304 10.51 -5.96 1.25
N ASN A 305 9.29 -5.40 1.36
CA ASN A 305 8.54 -4.84 0.25
C ASN A 305 8.39 -5.82 -0.93
N ALA A 306 8.16 -7.12 -0.67
CA ALA A 306 8.05 -8.16 -1.71
C ALA A 306 7.03 -7.78 -2.80
N PHE A 307 5.93 -7.10 -2.42
CA PHE A 307 4.93 -6.63 -3.37
C PHE A 307 5.45 -5.52 -4.32
N ALA A 308 6.41 -4.69 -3.90
CA ALA A 308 7.10 -3.76 -4.81
C ALA A 308 7.91 -4.54 -5.86
N LYS A 309 8.70 -5.52 -5.41
CA LYS A 309 9.49 -6.42 -6.28
C LYS A 309 8.60 -7.16 -7.28
N ALA A 310 7.41 -7.58 -6.86
CA ALA A 310 6.43 -8.26 -7.72
C ALA A 310 5.71 -7.32 -8.70
N ALA A 311 5.32 -6.11 -8.26
CA ALA A 311 4.73 -5.11 -9.15
C ALA A 311 5.73 -4.66 -10.23
N GLU A 312 6.99 -4.41 -9.88
CA GLU A 312 8.06 -4.12 -10.84
C GLU A 312 8.28 -5.27 -11.83
N TYR A 313 8.23 -6.52 -11.38
CA TYR A 313 8.32 -7.71 -12.23
C TYR A 313 7.18 -7.77 -13.27
N THR A 314 5.93 -7.70 -12.81
CA THR A 314 4.76 -7.76 -13.68
C THR A 314 4.73 -6.58 -14.65
N ALA A 315 5.04 -5.37 -14.18
CA ALA A 315 5.12 -4.17 -15.02
C ALA A 315 6.25 -4.28 -16.06
N ARG A 316 7.44 -4.75 -15.67
CA ARG A 316 8.58 -4.95 -16.57
C ARG A 316 8.23 -5.89 -17.72
N TYR A 317 7.58 -7.01 -17.41
CA TYR A 317 7.17 -7.95 -18.44
C TYR A 317 6.08 -7.36 -19.34
N ASN A 318 5.05 -6.73 -18.78
CA ASN A 318 3.93 -6.18 -19.54
C ASN A 318 4.28 -4.95 -20.39
N THR A 319 5.37 -4.24 -20.09
CA THR A 319 5.95 -3.20 -20.95
C THR A 319 6.84 -3.74 -22.07
N GLY A 320 6.90 -5.06 -22.28
CA GLY A 320 7.56 -5.70 -23.42
C GLY A 320 8.97 -6.23 -23.16
N ASN A 321 9.51 -6.10 -21.94
CA ASN A 321 10.83 -6.65 -21.61
C ASN A 321 10.76 -8.17 -21.40
N ASN A 322 11.65 -8.92 -22.06
CA ASN A 322 11.66 -10.40 -22.04
C ASN A 322 12.68 -10.99 -21.06
N ASP A 323 13.37 -10.16 -20.28
CA ASP A 323 14.49 -10.55 -19.41
C ASP A 323 14.09 -10.76 -17.95
N VAL A 324 12.79 -10.86 -17.67
CA VAL A 324 12.32 -11.27 -16.35
C VAL A 324 12.65 -12.76 -16.10
N PRO A 325 13.21 -13.12 -14.94
CA PRO A 325 13.40 -14.53 -14.58
C PRO A 325 12.06 -15.25 -14.45
N PHE A 326 12.05 -16.57 -14.59
CA PHE A 326 10.87 -17.38 -14.26
C PHE A 326 11.33 -18.71 -13.66
N THR A 327 10.83 -19.02 -12.48
CA THR A 327 11.03 -20.29 -11.79
C THR A 327 9.79 -21.14 -12.00
N THR A 328 9.98 -22.43 -12.34
CA THR A 328 8.89 -23.38 -12.52
C THR A 328 7.94 -23.32 -11.33
N TYR A 329 6.70 -22.94 -11.59
CA TYR A 329 5.64 -22.90 -10.60
C TYR A 329 4.83 -24.19 -10.69
N SER A 330 4.69 -24.91 -9.57
CA SER A 330 3.97 -26.18 -9.48
C SER A 330 2.90 -26.13 -8.39
N TRP A 331 1.75 -26.76 -8.64
CA TRP A 331 0.62 -26.77 -7.72
C TRP A 331 -0.19 -28.09 -7.79
N GLY A 332 -1.02 -28.33 -6.78
CA GLY A 332 -2.06 -29.36 -6.81
C GLY A 332 -3.38 -28.80 -7.36
N THR A 333 -3.94 -29.44 -8.39
CA THR A 333 -5.21 -29.09 -9.03
C THR A 333 -6.34 -30.07 -8.70
N GLY A 334 -7.58 -29.60 -8.76
CA GLY A 334 -8.80 -30.34 -8.46
C GLY A 334 -8.92 -30.74 -6.98
N GLN A 335 -9.83 -31.68 -6.70
CA GLN A 335 -10.04 -32.22 -5.34
C GLN A 335 -9.01 -33.29 -4.97
N SER A 336 -8.33 -33.88 -5.96
CA SER A 336 -7.32 -34.94 -5.77
C SER A 336 -5.90 -34.41 -5.57
N CYS A 337 -5.70 -33.08 -5.54
CA CYS A 337 -4.37 -32.45 -5.55
C CYS A 337 -3.45 -32.98 -6.67
N ALA A 338 -3.99 -33.20 -7.87
CA ALA A 338 -3.20 -33.70 -8.99
C ALA A 338 -2.10 -32.71 -9.36
N TYR A 339 -0.87 -33.19 -9.59
CA TYR A 339 0.27 -32.33 -9.91
C TYR A 339 0.06 -31.60 -11.25
N ALA A 340 0.30 -30.30 -11.25
CA ALA A 340 0.37 -29.44 -12.43
C ALA A 340 1.54 -28.45 -12.29
N GLU A 341 2.09 -28.00 -13.42
CA GLU A 341 3.19 -27.03 -13.44
C GLU A 341 3.13 -26.09 -14.65
N GLN A 342 3.79 -24.95 -14.50
CA GLN A 342 4.11 -23.98 -15.54
C GLN A 342 5.62 -23.74 -15.48
N THR A 343 6.32 -23.97 -16.59
CA THR A 343 7.79 -23.87 -16.69
C THR A 343 8.27 -22.57 -17.35
N VAL A 344 7.33 -21.76 -17.86
CA VAL A 344 7.59 -20.48 -18.54
C VAL A 344 6.54 -19.44 -18.15
N ILE A 345 6.92 -18.16 -18.20
CA ILE A 345 5.98 -17.03 -18.14
C ILE A 345 5.09 -17.02 -19.38
N SER A 346 3.80 -16.73 -19.21
CA SER A 346 2.80 -16.69 -20.29
C SER A 346 2.74 -15.30 -20.93
N ASP A 347 2.80 -15.23 -22.26
CA ASP A 347 2.59 -14.02 -23.05
C ASP A 347 1.09 -13.71 -23.30
N GLY A 348 0.19 -14.58 -22.84
CA GLY A 348 -1.25 -14.40 -22.97
C GLY A 348 -1.73 -13.09 -22.36
N ALA A 349 -2.42 -12.27 -23.17
CA ALA A 349 -2.96 -10.95 -22.79
C ALA A 349 -1.91 -9.94 -22.26
N ARG A 350 -0.63 -10.14 -22.59
CA ARG A 350 0.47 -9.25 -22.21
C ARG A 350 0.28 -7.83 -22.74
N GLY A 351 0.55 -6.84 -21.88
CA GLY A 351 0.38 -5.42 -22.21
C GLY A 351 -1.08 -4.95 -22.24
N GLY A 352 -2.03 -5.77 -21.79
CA GLY A 352 -3.43 -5.36 -21.64
C GLY A 352 -3.57 -4.24 -20.60
N ALA A 353 -4.42 -3.24 -20.90
CA ALA A 353 -4.64 -2.12 -20.00
C ALA A 353 -5.51 -2.51 -18.79
N ARG A 354 -5.08 -2.17 -17.57
CA ARG A 354 -5.86 -2.26 -16.33
C ARG A 354 -5.57 -1.05 -15.41
N PRO A 355 -6.57 -0.50 -14.69
CA PRO A 355 -6.42 0.70 -13.85
C PRO A 355 -5.95 0.34 -12.43
N VAL A 356 -4.72 -0.16 -12.30
CA VAL A 356 -4.17 -0.65 -11.03
C VAL A 356 -2.82 -0.04 -10.65
N TRP A 357 -2.20 0.71 -11.55
CA TRP A 357 -0.78 1.04 -11.48
C TRP A 357 -0.52 2.34 -10.73
N ALA A 358 -1.41 3.33 -10.84
CA ALA A 358 -1.26 4.59 -10.12
C ALA A 358 -1.31 4.43 -8.60
N MET A 359 -2.15 3.52 -8.08
CA MET A 359 -2.20 3.16 -6.66
C MET A 359 -0.83 2.68 -6.16
N ILE A 360 -0.27 1.67 -6.84
CA ILE A 360 1.00 1.04 -6.50
C ILE A 360 2.16 2.04 -6.61
N TYR A 361 2.22 2.77 -7.73
CA TYR A 361 3.28 3.75 -7.98
C TYR A 361 3.27 4.87 -6.94
N HIS A 362 2.13 5.52 -6.71
CA HIS A 362 2.09 6.65 -5.78
C HIS A 362 2.22 6.22 -4.32
N HIS A 363 1.82 5.00 -3.95
CA HIS A 363 2.18 4.45 -2.64
C HIS A 363 3.71 4.37 -2.47
N TYR A 364 4.39 3.54 -3.28
CA TYR A 364 5.82 3.28 -3.10
C TYR A 364 6.71 4.49 -3.42
N TRP A 365 6.51 5.14 -4.57
CA TRP A 365 7.34 6.29 -4.98
C TRP A 365 6.95 7.58 -4.26
N SER A 366 5.65 7.91 -4.21
CA SER A 366 5.24 9.25 -3.78
C SER A 366 5.08 9.37 -2.26
N ARG A 367 4.63 8.31 -1.57
CA ARG A 367 4.60 8.28 -0.09
C ARG A 367 5.93 7.79 0.50
N ARG A 368 6.50 6.70 -0.02
CA ARG A 368 7.67 6.02 0.60
C ARG A 368 9.02 6.30 -0.07
N GLY A 369 9.07 6.98 -1.21
CA GLY A 369 10.32 7.32 -1.92
C GLY A 369 11.04 6.14 -2.58
N ILE A 370 10.42 4.96 -2.62
CA ILE A 370 10.97 3.74 -3.21
C ILE A 370 10.87 3.83 -4.75
N PRO A 371 11.97 3.70 -5.51
CA PRO A 371 11.94 3.76 -6.97
C PRO A 371 11.11 2.61 -7.57
N MET A 372 10.16 2.95 -8.44
CA MET A 372 9.28 2.00 -9.14
C MET A 372 9.30 2.26 -10.66
N PRO A 373 10.46 2.13 -11.34
CA PRO A 373 10.61 2.57 -12.73
C PRO A 373 9.78 1.78 -13.74
N ASN A 374 9.61 0.47 -13.58
CA ASN A 374 8.81 -0.34 -14.51
C ASN A 374 7.31 -0.06 -14.29
N THR A 375 6.89 0.09 -13.03
CA THR A 375 5.51 0.48 -12.65
C THR A 375 5.16 1.88 -13.15
N ALA A 376 6.09 2.83 -13.09
CA ALA A 376 5.94 4.16 -13.67
C ALA A 376 5.72 4.08 -15.19
N ALA A 377 6.47 3.21 -15.89
CA ALA A 377 6.37 3.04 -17.33
C ALA A 377 5.01 2.46 -17.77
N ILE A 378 4.47 1.45 -17.07
CA ILE A 378 3.15 0.90 -17.39
C ILE A 378 2.01 1.82 -16.94
N MET A 379 2.14 2.51 -15.80
CA MET A 379 1.20 3.54 -15.37
C MET A 379 1.06 4.63 -16.45
N ALA A 380 2.18 5.09 -17.02
CA ALA A 380 2.17 6.09 -18.10
C ALA A 380 1.53 5.59 -19.41
N GLN A 381 1.47 4.28 -19.66
CA GLN A 381 0.77 3.71 -20.82
C GLN A 381 -0.74 3.64 -20.64
N VAL A 382 -1.23 3.56 -19.40
CA VAL A 382 -2.67 3.44 -19.08
C VAL A 382 -3.29 4.76 -18.60
N ALA A 383 -2.47 5.77 -18.29
CA ALA A 383 -2.92 7.07 -17.81
C ALA A 383 -3.62 7.93 -18.90
N PRO A 384 -4.67 8.70 -18.54
CA PRO A 384 -5.36 8.70 -17.25
C PRO A 384 -6.20 7.43 -17.07
N GLU A 385 -5.97 6.72 -15.96
CA GLU A 385 -6.71 5.51 -15.62
C GLU A 385 -8.21 5.82 -15.47
N GLY A 386 -9.07 5.05 -16.14
CA GLY A 386 -10.52 5.06 -15.96
C GLY A 386 -10.97 3.99 -14.95
N GLY A 387 -12.23 3.58 -15.00
CA GLY A 387 -12.75 2.49 -14.16
C GLY A 387 -13.78 1.63 -14.88
N GLY A 388 -14.80 1.16 -14.15
CA GLY A 388 -15.90 0.39 -14.72
C GLY A 388 -16.51 1.06 -15.95
N GLY A 389 -16.49 0.36 -17.09
CA GLY A 389 -16.93 0.87 -18.40
C GLY A 389 -15.82 1.38 -19.32
N ASP A 390 -14.60 1.62 -18.83
CA ASP A 390 -13.45 2.06 -19.64
C ASP A 390 -12.59 0.91 -20.19
N TYR A 391 -12.68 -0.29 -19.60
CA TYR A 391 -11.82 -1.45 -19.91
C TYR A 391 -12.59 -2.64 -20.51
N GLY A 392 -13.72 -2.37 -21.18
CA GLY A 392 -14.60 -3.37 -21.80
C GLY A 392 -15.96 -3.48 -21.12
N THR A 393 -16.86 -4.29 -21.69
CA THR A 393 -18.26 -4.42 -21.26
C THR A 393 -18.55 -5.67 -20.43
N THR A 394 -17.64 -6.65 -20.44
CA THR A 394 -17.67 -7.86 -19.59
C THR A 394 -17.02 -7.59 -18.24
N SER A 395 -17.19 -8.49 -17.26
CA SER A 395 -16.64 -8.32 -15.90
C SER A 395 -15.14 -8.01 -15.84
N GLY A 396 -14.35 -8.45 -16.84
CA GLY A 396 -12.92 -8.14 -16.94
C GLY A 396 -12.60 -6.64 -16.84
N GLY A 397 -13.49 -5.79 -17.37
CA GLY A 397 -13.38 -4.32 -17.31
C GLY A 397 -13.99 -3.68 -16.06
N PHE A 398 -14.44 -4.51 -15.11
CA PHE A 398 -15.13 -4.14 -13.86
C PHE A 398 -14.57 -4.90 -12.64
N ASP A 399 -13.56 -5.77 -12.77
CA ASP A 399 -12.92 -6.45 -11.62
C ASP A 399 -12.03 -5.50 -10.77
N ALA A 400 -12.03 -4.20 -11.07
CA ALA A 400 -11.32 -3.15 -10.34
C ALA A 400 -12.06 -1.81 -10.46
N LEU A 401 -12.18 -1.09 -9.32
CA LEU A 401 -12.82 0.23 -9.24
C LEU A 401 -12.14 1.32 -10.09
N GLY A 402 -10.82 1.26 -10.20
CA GLY A 402 -10.01 2.13 -11.05
C GLY A 402 -9.94 3.60 -10.63
N PHE A 403 -9.84 4.48 -11.62
CA PHE A 403 -9.61 5.92 -11.54
C PHE A 403 -8.33 6.33 -10.78
N GLY A 404 -7.30 5.47 -10.79
CA GLY A 404 -6.14 5.66 -9.93
C GLY A 404 -5.32 6.93 -10.22
N THR A 405 -5.30 7.40 -11.48
CA THR A 405 -4.69 8.69 -11.83
C THR A 405 -5.39 9.89 -11.17
N LEU A 406 -6.69 9.79 -10.90
CA LEU A 406 -7.43 10.81 -10.14
C LEU A 406 -7.19 10.65 -8.62
N LEU A 407 -7.27 9.40 -8.14
CA LEU A 407 -7.46 9.11 -6.72
C LEU A 407 -6.15 8.94 -5.94
N TYR A 408 -5.15 8.31 -6.54
CA TYR A 408 -3.89 8.00 -5.85
C TYR A 408 -2.74 8.91 -6.25
N THR A 409 -2.86 9.69 -7.34
CA THR A 409 -1.85 10.68 -7.68
C THR A 409 -1.64 11.64 -6.52
N ARG A 410 -0.39 11.67 -6.05
CA ARG A 410 0.12 12.60 -5.05
C ARG A 410 1.38 13.24 -5.61
N ASP A 411 1.60 14.51 -5.29
CA ASP A 411 2.96 15.04 -5.35
C ASP A 411 3.82 14.12 -4.48
N ARG A 412 5.06 13.78 -4.92
CA ARG A 412 6.00 13.08 -4.04
C ARG A 412 6.07 13.88 -2.75
N ALA A 413 5.74 13.25 -1.63
CA ALA A 413 5.75 13.88 -0.32
C ALA A 413 7.06 14.65 -0.23
N ALA A 414 6.98 15.96 0.01
CA ALA A 414 8.16 16.80 0.02
C ALA A 414 8.99 16.39 1.23
N VAL A 415 9.87 15.40 1.04
CA VAL A 415 10.85 14.99 2.03
C VAL A 415 11.64 16.26 2.31
N ALA A 416 11.39 16.87 3.46
CA ALA A 416 11.97 18.15 3.81
C ALA A 416 13.48 18.04 3.55
N ALA A 417 14.03 19.00 2.82
CA ALA A 417 15.40 18.91 2.34
C ALA A 417 16.32 19.38 3.48
N ASN A 418 16.47 18.49 4.47
CA ASN A 418 17.03 18.73 5.78
C ASN A 418 18.48 19.20 5.69
N ARG A 419 18.89 19.98 6.69
CA ARG A 419 20.26 20.37 6.97
C ARG A 419 20.72 19.66 8.24
N ILE A 420 21.97 19.25 8.28
CA ILE A 420 22.54 18.52 9.42
C ILE A 420 23.46 19.48 10.18
N GLN A 421 22.95 20.08 11.26
CA GLN A 421 23.63 21.08 12.07
C GLN A 421 24.57 20.40 13.09
N SER A 422 25.78 20.93 13.29
CA SER A 422 26.72 20.42 14.30
C SER A 422 26.39 20.90 15.72
N TYR A 423 26.49 20.01 16.70
CA TYR A 423 26.31 20.31 18.13
C TYR A 423 27.35 21.30 18.67
N ASN A 424 28.64 21.09 18.40
CA ASN A 424 29.70 21.98 18.89
C ASN A 424 30.03 23.15 17.95
N HIS A 425 29.48 23.17 16.73
CA HIS A 425 29.59 24.30 15.81
C HIS A 425 28.22 24.69 15.25
N GLN A 426 27.39 25.31 16.11
CA GLN A 426 25.98 25.66 15.85
C GLN A 426 25.72 26.51 14.58
N THR A 427 26.72 27.24 14.06
CA THR A 427 26.60 28.00 12.80
C THR A 427 26.94 27.20 11.55
N ARG A 428 27.34 25.92 11.69
CA ARG A 428 27.83 25.06 10.62
C ARG A 428 26.93 23.87 10.37
N TYR A 429 26.88 23.48 9.10
CA TYR A 429 26.06 22.40 8.58
C TYR A 429 26.91 21.46 7.72
N VAL A 430 26.57 20.17 7.72
CA VAL A 430 27.11 19.23 6.74
C VAL A 430 26.70 19.71 5.35
N ARG A 431 27.66 19.69 4.42
CA ARG A 431 27.46 19.95 3.00
C ARG A 431 28.37 19.03 2.18
N HIS A 432 28.18 18.96 0.85
CA HIS A 432 29.19 18.30 -0.01
C HIS A 432 30.46 19.17 -0.19
N LYS A 433 31.07 19.41 -1.37
CA LYS A 433 32.53 19.72 -1.38
C LYS A 433 33.34 19.30 -2.60
N ASN A 434 32.89 19.50 -3.84
CA ASN A 434 33.47 18.82 -5.02
C ASN A 434 33.51 17.30 -4.77
N PHE A 435 32.34 16.71 -4.49
CA PHE A 435 32.12 15.33 -4.05
C PHE A 435 32.74 14.91 -2.70
N ASN A 436 33.50 15.78 -2.01
CA ASN A 436 33.84 15.59 -0.59
C ASN A 436 32.69 16.06 0.32
N VAL A 437 32.72 15.72 1.61
CA VAL A 437 31.69 16.11 2.58
C VAL A 437 32.34 16.80 3.78
N LEU A 438 31.86 18.00 4.12
CA LEU A 438 32.50 18.87 5.11
C LEU A 438 31.49 19.73 5.89
N LEU A 439 31.96 20.32 7.00
CA LEU A 439 31.17 21.11 7.95
C LEU A 439 31.44 22.61 7.77
N GLU A 440 30.55 23.32 7.07
CA GLU A 440 30.73 24.73 6.67
C GLU A 440 29.65 25.66 7.25
N ALA A 441 30.01 26.91 7.53
CA ALA A 441 29.05 27.99 7.77
C ALA A 441 28.71 28.69 6.45
N ASN A 442 27.57 29.38 6.37
CA ASN A 442 27.17 30.21 5.24
C ASN A 442 27.24 29.49 3.88
N VAL A 443 26.80 28.22 3.83
CA VAL A 443 26.87 27.36 2.65
C VAL A 443 26.15 28.02 1.47
N SER A 444 26.88 28.19 0.36
CA SER A 444 26.37 28.71 -0.91
C SER A 444 26.91 27.86 -2.06
N PRO A 445 26.07 27.39 -3.00
CA PRO A 445 24.60 27.46 -2.98
C PRO A 445 24.02 26.67 -1.79
N ALA A 446 22.91 27.14 -1.21
CA ALA A 446 22.35 26.57 0.03
C ALA A 446 21.99 25.08 -0.09
N GLU A 447 21.54 24.66 -1.28
CA GLU A 447 21.20 23.28 -1.64
C GLU A 447 22.34 22.28 -1.42
N ASP A 448 23.60 22.75 -1.44
CA ASP A 448 24.75 21.89 -1.16
C ASP A 448 24.78 21.35 0.29
N SER A 449 24.00 21.97 1.20
CA SER A 449 23.77 21.54 2.59
C SER A 449 22.39 20.92 2.83
N ARG A 450 21.66 20.58 1.76
CA ARG A 450 20.31 20.01 1.84
C ARG A 450 20.29 18.56 1.41
N PHE A 451 19.73 17.72 2.28
CA PHE A 451 19.66 16.27 2.09
C PHE A 451 18.26 15.75 2.38
N HIS A 452 17.77 14.88 1.52
CA HIS A 452 16.63 14.03 1.83
C HIS A 452 17.13 12.89 2.73
N LEU A 453 16.57 12.77 3.94
CA LEU A 453 16.76 11.59 4.75
C LEU A 453 15.80 10.53 4.22
N ALA A 454 16.30 9.70 3.31
CA ALA A 454 15.61 8.52 2.83
C ALA A 454 15.77 7.38 3.85
N THR A 455 14.89 6.38 3.76
CA THR A 455 15.09 5.06 4.36
C THR A 455 16.48 4.53 4.01
N GLY A 456 17.14 3.83 4.94
CA GLY A 456 18.47 3.26 4.73
C GLY A 456 18.53 2.37 3.49
N LEU A 457 19.57 2.51 2.67
CA LEU A 457 19.71 1.77 1.42
C LEU A 457 20.02 0.28 1.59
N ALA A 458 20.64 -0.13 2.72
CA ALA A 458 20.99 -1.52 3.02
C ALA A 458 20.18 -2.17 4.14
N ASP A 459 19.35 -1.39 4.84
CA ASP A 459 18.47 -1.83 5.90
C ASP A 459 17.32 -0.82 5.97
N HIS A 460 16.09 -1.31 5.83
CA HIS A 460 14.88 -0.50 5.74
C HIS A 460 14.15 -0.29 7.07
N ALA A 461 14.75 -0.66 8.21
CA ALA A 461 14.24 -0.34 9.53
C ALA A 461 14.08 1.18 9.77
N ASP A 462 13.11 1.58 10.58
CA ASP A 462 12.76 2.99 10.85
C ASP A 462 13.92 3.83 11.45
N ASP A 463 14.92 3.19 12.07
CA ASP A 463 16.12 3.84 12.59
C ASP A 463 17.23 4.01 11.53
N CYS A 464 17.17 3.29 10.41
CA CYS A 464 18.15 3.33 9.34
C CYS A 464 17.83 4.43 8.32
N VAL A 465 18.82 5.28 8.04
CA VAL A 465 18.71 6.37 7.04
C VAL A 465 19.88 6.42 6.08
N SER A 466 19.60 6.93 4.88
CA SER A 466 20.57 7.33 3.87
C SER A 466 20.30 8.76 3.42
N PHE A 467 21.37 9.54 3.22
CA PHE A 467 21.27 10.97 2.93
C PHE A 467 21.41 11.24 1.43
N GLU A 468 20.29 11.32 0.70
CA GLU A 468 20.26 11.70 -0.72
C GLU A 468 20.46 13.22 -0.86
N SER A 469 21.28 13.67 -1.80
CA SER A 469 21.50 15.10 -2.08
C SER A 469 20.29 15.74 -2.75
N ARG A 470 19.89 16.92 -2.25
CA ARG A 470 18.77 17.68 -2.83
C ARG A 470 19.05 18.16 -4.25
N ASN A 471 20.26 18.64 -4.53
CA ASN A 471 20.65 19.17 -5.85
C ASN A 471 21.34 18.17 -6.77
N PHE A 472 21.61 16.95 -6.28
CA PHE A 472 22.08 15.82 -7.09
C PHE A 472 21.25 14.57 -6.77
N PRO A 473 19.99 14.47 -7.25
CA PRO A 473 19.15 13.28 -7.05
C PRO A 473 19.88 12.01 -7.51
N GLY A 474 19.68 10.91 -6.77
CA GLY A 474 20.44 9.67 -6.96
C GLY A 474 21.86 9.67 -6.38
N TYR A 475 22.37 10.79 -5.86
CA TYR A 475 23.66 10.83 -5.16
C TYR A 475 23.45 10.84 -3.65
N TYR A 476 24.25 10.03 -2.92
CA TYR A 476 24.11 9.82 -1.49
C TYR A 476 25.41 10.12 -0.74
N LEU A 477 25.29 10.51 0.53
CA LEU A 477 26.42 10.53 1.45
C LEU A 477 26.79 9.08 1.81
N ARG A 478 27.96 8.63 1.39
CA ARG A 478 28.55 7.33 1.78
C ARG A 478 29.93 7.50 2.34
N HIS A 479 30.40 6.57 3.18
CA HIS A 479 31.81 6.58 3.57
C HIS A 479 32.68 5.84 2.54
N ALA A 480 33.90 6.34 2.35
CA ALA A 480 34.91 5.80 1.44
C ALA A 480 36.29 6.00 2.09
N GLY A 481 36.98 4.91 2.42
CA GLY A 481 38.21 4.97 3.24
C GLY A 481 37.96 5.68 4.59
N TYR A 482 36.77 5.44 5.18
CA TYR A 482 36.23 6.13 6.35
C TYR A 482 35.93 7.64 6.20
N THR A 483 36.21 8.29 5.06
CA THR A 483 35.80 9.69 4.81
C THR A 483 34.45 9.75 4.13
N LEU A 484 33.57 10.70 4.48
CA LEU A 484 32.30 10.85 3.77
C LEU A 484 32.52 11.50 2.39
N LYS A 485 31.89 10.93 1.37
CA LYS A 485 31.81 11.39 -0.02
C LYS A 485 30.35 11.53 -0.44
N LEU A 486 30.08 12.39 -1.42
CA LEU A 486 28.83 12.41 -2.15
C LEU A 486 29.06 11.69 -3.49
N GLU A 487 28.38 10.58 -3.73
CA GLU A 487 28.54 9.78 -4.94
C GLU A 487 27.20 9.22 -5.44
N ALA A 488 27.09 8.94 -6.74
CA ALA A 488 25.89 8.34 -7.34
C ALA A 488 25.71 6.90 -6.85
N ASN A 489 24.48 6.52 -6.49
CA ASN A 489 24.16 5.13 -6.15
C ASN A 489 24.33 4.24 -7.38
N ASP A 490 25.26 3.29 -7.28
CA ASP A 490 25.56 2.30 -8.33
C ASP A 490 24.71 1.03 -8.24
N GLY A 491 23.81 0.95 -7.25
CA GLY A 491 22.94 -0.20 -6.99
C GLY A 491 23.64 -1.36 -6.27
N SER A 492 24.92 -1.23 -5.91
CA SER A 492 25.65 -2.31 -5.23
C SER A 492 25.32 -2.38 -3.73
N ALA A 493 25.29 -3.61 -3.20
CA ALA A 493 25.14 -3.84 -1.76
C ALA A 493 26.25 -3.17 -0.92
N GLN A 494 27.45 -3.00 -1.49
CA GLN A 494 28.55 -2.27 -0.85
C GLN A 494 28.25 -0.77 -0.74
N PHE A 495 27.79 -0.13 -1.83
CA PHE A 495 27.38 1.27 -1.81
C PHE A 495 26.25 1.48 -0.78
N ALA A 496 25.22 0.63 -0.83
CA ALA A 496 24.10 0.67 0.10
C ALA A 496 24.58 0.58 1.55
N ALA A 497 25.49 -0.35 1.85
CA ALA A 497 26.04 -0.55 3.19
C ALA A 497 26.91 0.63 3.67
N ASP A 498 27.68 1.26 2.77
CA ASP A 498 28.49 2.45 3.06
C ASP A 498 27.67 3.75 3.18
N ALA A 499 26.47 3.78 2.60
CA ALA A 499 25.54 4.90 2.60
C ALA A 499 24.45 4.82 3.69
N THR A 500 24.39 3.72 4.46
CA THR A 500 23.36 3.51 5.49
C THR A 500 23.89 3.79 6.90
N PHE A 501 23.11 4.54 7.68
CA PHE A 501 23.43 4.90 9.04
C PHE A 501 22.25 4.67 9.98
N ARG A 502 22.49 4.03 11.14
CA ARG A 502 21.49 3.95 12.22
C ARG A 502 21.45 5.25 12.99
N ARG A 503 20.25 5.80 13.19
CA ARG A 503 19.97 6.97 14.02
C ARG A 503 19.95 6.53 15.48
N VAL A 504 20.91 7.02 16.25
CA VAL A 504 20.99 6.80 17.69
C VAL A 504 20.87 8.12 18.44
N ALA A 505 20.54 8.05 19.74
CA ALA A 505 20.55 9.23 20.61
C ALA A 505 21.93 9.91 20.56
N GLY A 506 21.95 11.24 20.55
CA GLY A 506 23.17 12.03 20.41
C GLY A 506 24.21 11.70 21.48
N LEU A 507 25.45 11.42 21.08
CA LEU A 507 26.49 10.94 21.99
C LEU A 507 26.91 11.96 23.05
N SER A 508 26.69 13.27 22.82
CA SER A 508 26.87 14.32 23.84
C SER A 508 25.57 14.76 24.52
N ASP A 509 24.44 14.59 23.85
CA ASP A 509 23.13 15.07 24.29
C ASP A 509 22.05 14.16 23.69
N ALA A 510 21.29 13.46 24.53
CA ALA A 510 20.28 12.50 24.09
C ALA A 510 19.07 13.17 23.39
N GLY A 511 18.88 14.48 23.51
CA GLY A 511 17.90 15.26 22.74
C GLY A 511 18.37 15.59 21.31
N TRP A 512 19.62 15.27 20.97
CA TRP A 512 20.20 15.39 19.63
C TRP A 512 20.32 14.00 18.99
N THR A 513 20.86 13.92 17.77
CA THR A 513 21.02 12.66 17.02
C THR A 513 22.50 12.41 16.70
N SER A 514 22.92 11.15 16.79
CA SER A 514 24.18 10.67 16.23
C SER A 514 23.89 9.58 15.18
N PHE A 515 24.80 9.40 14.23
CA PHE A 515 24.61 8.48 13.10
C PHE A 515 25.69 7.39 13.14
N GLN A 516 25.32 6.19 13.57
CA GLN A 516 26.18 5.01 13.61
C GLN A 516 26.28 4.40 12.21
N SER A 517 27.46 4.00 11.75
CA SER A 517 27.60 3.32 10.45
C SER A 517 26.97 1.93 10.50
N TYR A 518 26.17 1.58 9.49
CA TYR A 518 25.53 0.27 9.37
C TYR A 518 26.56 -0.87 9.30
N ASN A 519 27.52 -0.78 8.38
CA ASN A 519 28.54 -1.81 8.19
C ASN A 519 29.79 -1.68 9.07
N PHE A 520 29.93 -0.58 9.81
CA PHE A 520 30.91 -0.44 10.89
C PHE A 520 30.25 0.02 12.21
N PRO A 521 29.50 -0.84 12.92
CA PRO A 521 28.77 -0.46 14.14
C PRO A 521 29.62 0.16 15.26
N GLY A 522 30.93 -0.12 15.29
CA GLY A 522 31.86 0.54 16.21
C GLY A 522 32.21 2.00 15.86
N ARG A 523 31.64 2.56 14.77
CA ARG A 523 31.97 3.89 14.24
C ARG A 523 30.72 4.75 14.05
N HIS A 524 30.89 6.05 14.31
CA HIS A 524 29.85 7.05 14.08
C HIS A 524 30.34 8.11 13.10
N MET A 525 29.42 8.66 12.32
CA MET A 525 29.66 9.89 11.57
C MET A 525 30.06 10.98 12.56
N ARG A 526 31.19 11.62 12.33
CA ARG A 526 31.62 12.84 13.02
C ARG A 526 32.38 13.75 12.08
N HIS A 527 32.51 15.02 12.42
CA HIS A 527 33.52 15.88 11.77
C HIS A 527 34.89 15.70 12.46
N ALA A 528 35.98 16.02 11.78
CA ALA A 528 37.24 16.39 12.41
C ALA A 528 38.03 17.26 11.44
N ASN A 529 38.60 18.36 11.94
CA ASN A 529 39.13 19.44 11.10
C ASN A 529 38.12 19.86 10.01
N TYR A 530 36.83 19.86 10.37
CA TYR A 530 35.67 20.11 9.50
C TYR A 530 35.43 19.11 8.35
N VAL A 531 36.18 18.01 8.22
CA VAL A 531 35.89 16.94 7.25
C VAL A 531 34.97 15.90 7.89
N LEU A 532 33.90 15.48 7.21
CA LEU A 532 33.03 14.41 7.71
C LEU A 532 33.65 13.03 7.45
N ARG A 533 33.58 12.16 8.45
CA ARG A 533 34.18 10.80 8.43
C ARG A 533 33.50 9.90 9.47
N ILE A 534 33.71 8.58 9.37
CA ILE A 534 33.25 7.60 10.37
C ILE A 534 34.40 7.11 11.25
N ASP A 535 34.30 7.30 12.56
CA ASP A 535 35.35 6.92 13.51
C ASP A 535 34.79 6.31 14.80
N PRO A 536 35.59 5.50 15.51
CA PRO A 536 35.30 5.16 16.91
C PRO A 536 35.31 6.44 17.75
N ILE A 537 34.34 6.54 18.67
CA ILE A 537 34.17 7.72 19.53
C ILE A 537 34.58 7.35 20.96
N THR A 538 35.72 7.88 21.41
CA THR A 538 36.36 7.49 22.68
C THR A 538 36.42 8.61 23.72
N ASP A 539 36.41 9.88 23.30
CA ASP A 539 36.55 11.05 24.18
C ASP A 539 35.36 12.02 24.06
N ALA A 540 35.36 13.08 24.87
CA ALA A 540 34.27 14.05 24.91
C ALA A 540 34.19 14.91 23.63
N THR A 541 35.32 15.21 23.00
CA THR A 541 35.40 15.98 21.75
C THR A 541 34.76 15.20 20.63
N GLY A 542 35.14 13.93 20.45
CA GLY A 542 34.54 13.04 19.45
C GLY A 542 33.05 12.83 19.65
N ARG A 543 32.55 12.77 20.90
CA ARG A 543 31.09 12.72 21.16
C ARG A 543 30.40 13.99 20.68
N ALA A 544 31.01 15.16 20.89
CA ALA A 544 30.47 16.44 20.43
C ALA A 544 30.54 16.59 18.90
N ASP A 545 31.62 16.11 18.28
CA ASP A 545 31.81 16.09 16.83
C ASP A 545 30.85 15.12 16.11
N ALA A 546 30.40 14.08 16.81
CA ALA A 546 29.46 13.05 16.34
C ALA A 546 27.98 13.38 16.61
N THR A 547 27.69 14.49 17.29
CA THR A 547 26.33 14.88 17.68
C THR A 547 25.81 15.98 16.76
N PHE A 548 24.60 15.78 16.22
CA PHE A 548 23.99 16.63 15.21
C PHE A 548 22.50 16.86 15.47
N ARG A 549 21.97 17.92 14.88
CA ARG A 549 20.53 18.16 14.78
C ARG A 549 20.13 18.14 13.33
N VAL A 550 19.08 17.40 13.02
CA VAL A 550 18.38 17.46 11.73
C VAL A 550 17.42 18.65 11.80
N THR A 551 17.53 19.58 10.85
CA THR A 551 16.67 20.77 10.75
C THR A 551 16.15 20.93 9.33
N ASP A 552 15.06 21.67 9.14
CA ASP A 552 14.58 22.09 7.82
C ASP A 552 15.51 23.13 7.13
#